data_AF-A0A7S3SXY9-F1
#
_entry.id   AF-A0A7S3SXY9-F1
#
_cell.length_a   1.000
_cell.length_b   1.000
_cell.length_c   1.000
_cell.angle_alpha   90.00
_cell.angle_beta   90.00
_cell.angle_gamma   90.00
#
_symmetry.space_group_name_H-M   'P 1'
#
loop_
_entity.id
_entity.type
_entity.pdbx_description
1 polymer ?
#
loop_
_entity_poly.entity_id
_entity_poly.type
_entity_poly.pdbx_seq_one_letter_code
_entity_poly.pdbx_strand_id
1 'polypeptide(L)'
;DPRGPERAREDPRGAREDPRGPERTRRSWSRSFAWLLWGGAAPHLSADEQVALFSCLSTAAITVANFMGTSHSSGAITTVWVTMVIIASNVVIFNLVPYFAVRRERHHYRSYQHMHMLLKMTFFQIFNTSVSVLAFLFLTWDVDSNTACPLSSPSSGRARPAFACTHMRLGGPGLLEIDVDALCVSHWYSTGALVLMNGLFGDLAVILGIIEFVRPEKLFARRVRALHAATQTEMNEGYELDADLYLPFRYQLTLKVVFLTAMFCPAIPLLLPFASAFMFASHRVDRYNLLRVLKPPPR
;
A
#
# COMPACT_ATOMS: atom_id res chain seq x y z
N ASP A 1 59.31 27.74 52.28
CA ASP A 1 58.63 28.37 51.15
C ASP A 1 57.75 27.34 50.47
N PRO A 2 56.41 27.48 50.55
CA PRO A 2 55.42 26.60 49.92
C PRO A 2 54.96 27.19 48.59
N ARG A 3 54.84 26.38 47.53
CA ARG A 3 53.93 26.62 46.38
C ARG A 3 54.08 25.50 45.34
N GLY A 4 53.26 24.45 45.49
CA GLY A 4 53.00 23.48 44.42
C GLY A 4 51.82 23.98 43.58
N PRO A 5 51.86 23.85 42.23
CA PRO A 5 50.87 24.45 41.35
C PRO A 5 49.51 23.76 41.47
N GLU A 6 48.48 24.61 41.62
CA GLU A 6 47.06 24.29 41.60
C GLU A 6 46.70 23.44 40.38
N ARG A 7 46.28 22.20 40.65
CA ARG A 7 45.51 21.41 39.69
C ARG A 7 44.12 22.04 39.60
N ALA A 8 43.90 22.78 38.53
CA ALA A 8 42.57 23.20 38.11
C ALA A 8 41.66 21.96 37.99
N ARG A 9 40.70 21.87 38.91
CA ARG A 9 39.55 20.96 38.82
C ARG A 9 38.70 21.45 37.66
N GLU A 10 38.84 20.82 36.50
CA GLU A 10 37.81 20.85 35.48
C GLU A 10 36.56 20.19 36.07
N ASP A 11 35.54 21.02 36.30
CA ASP A 11 34.22 20.64 36.79
C ASP A 11 33.47 19.97 35.62
N PRO A 12 33.23 18.64 35.63
CA PRO A 12 32.47 17.99 34.58
C PRO A 12 30.98 18.20 34.88
N ARG A 13 30.53 19.46 34.93
CA ARG A 13 29.10 19.74 34.83
C ARG A 13 28.72 19.49 33.39
N GLY A 14 28.35 18.24 33.18
CA GLY A 14 27.82 17.73 31.95
C GLY A 14 26.86 18.74 31.35
N ALA A 15 27.25 19.24 30.17
CA ALA A 15 26.29 19.62 29.17
C ALA A 15 25.35 18.42 29.02
N ARG A 16 24.22 18.50 29.72
CA ARG A 16 23.10 17.59 29.57
C ARG A 16 22.56 17.92 28.20
N GLU A 17 23.23 17.42 27.16
CA GLU A 17 22.74 17.42 25.80
C GLU A 17 21.34 16.82 25.87
N ASP A 18 20.33 17.67 25.72
CA ASP A 18 18.94 17.24 25.65
C ASP A 18 18.89 16.36 24.40
N PRO A 19 18.68 15.03 24.50
CA PRO A 19 18.75 14.09 23.38
C PRO A 19 17.58 14.26 22.39
N ARG A 20 16.96 15.44 22.35
CA ARG A 20 15.72 15.78 21.66
C ARG A 20 15.92 16.75 20.50
N GLY A 21 17.16 17.01 20.09
CA GLY A 21 17.53 17.98 19.04
C GLY A 21 17.01 17.66 17.63
N PRO A 22 17.27 16.46 17.06
CA PRO A 22 16.93 16.18 15.66
C PRO A 22 15.54 15.57 15.42
N GLU A 23 14.91 14.95 16.45
CA GLU A 23 13.57 14.38 16.29
C GLU A 23 12.48 15.43 16.04
N ARG A 24 12.68 16.69 16.47
CA ARG A 24 11.67 17.75 16.34
C ARG A 24 11.37 18.15 14.90
N THR A 25 12.38 18.17 14.02
CA THR A 25 12.23 18.62 12.62
C THR A 25 11.60 17.54 11.74
N ARG A 26 11.95 16.26 11.91
CA ARG A 26 11.27 15.15 11.21
C ARG A 26 9.79 15.02 11.62
N ARG A 27 9.48 15.37 12.88
CA ARG A 27 8.10 15.45 13.39
C ARG A 27 7.30 16.62 12.83
N SER A 28 7.94 17.71 12.36
CA SER A 28 7.23 18.89 11.84
C SER A 28 6.58 18.62 10.47
N TRP A 29 7.30 18.01 9.53
CA TRP A 29 6.76 17.71 8.20
C TRP A 29 5.63 16.67 8.21
N SER A 30 5.75 15.62 9.03
CA SER A 30 4.64 14.66 9.18
C SER A 30 3.44 15.29 9.89
N ARG A 31 3.65 16.29 10.77
CA ARG A 31 2.55 17.05 11.37
C ARG A 31 1.84 17.92 10.35
N SER A 32 2.56 18.67 9.51
CA SER A 32 1.92 19.54 8.53
C SER A 32 1.20 18.75 7.44
N PHE A 33 1.79 17.67 6.93
CA PHE A 33 1.15 16.82 5.92
C PHE A 33 -0.04 16.04 6.50
N ALA A 34 0.10 15.49 7.72
CA ALA A 34 -1.04 14.87 8.39
C ALA A 34 -2.12 15.90 8.70
N TRP A 35 -1.81 17.09 9.20
CA TRP A 35 -2.82 18.10 9.52
C TRP A 35 -3.55 18.62 8.27
N LEU A 36 -2.84 18.82 7.15
CA LEU A 36 -3.43 19.20 5.86
C LEU A 36 -4.38 18.14 5.30
N LEU A 37 -4.07 16.85 5.48
CA LEU A 37 -4.95 15.76 5.07
C LEU A 37 -6.07 15.46 6.10
N TRP A 38 -5.96 15.96 7.34
CA TRP A 38 -6.72 15.45 8.48
C TRP A 38 -7.46 16.52 9.29
N GLY A 39 -7.43 17.79 8.88
CA GLY A 39 -8.04 18.91 9.63
C GLY A 39 -9.57 18.82 9.73
N GLY A 40 -10.11 17.92 10.56
CA GLY A 40 -11.49 17.95 11.02
C GLY A 40 -12.23 16.61 11.14
N ALA A 41 -11.75 15.52 10.53
CA ALA A 41 -12.55 14.28 10.46
C ALA A 41 -12.40 13.42 11.74
N ALA A 42 -13.44 13.43 12.57
CA ALA A 42 -13.77 12.44 13.61
C ALA A 42 -12.67 12.15 14.68
N PRO A 43 -12.41 13.08 15.62
CA PRO A 43 -11.50 12.85 16.74
C PRO A 43 -11.93 11.72 17.70
N HIS A 44 -13.18 11.25 17.61
CA HIS A 44 -13.74 10.23 18.48
C HIS A 44 -13.44 8.78 18.03
N LEU A 45 -13.01 8.58 16.78
CA LEU A 45 -12.71 7.24 16.26
C LEU A 45 -11.35 6.76 16.75
N SER A 46 -11.28 5.47 17.11
CA SER A 46 -10.04 4.76 17.37
C SER A 46 -9.13 4.77 16.13
N ALA A 47 -7.82 4.54 16.33
CA ALA A 47 -6.87 4.47 15.21
C ALA A 47 -7.28 3.43 14.15
N ASP A 48 -7.85 2.31 14.61
CA ASP A 48 -8.18 1.18 13.75
C ASP A 48 -9.45 1.42 12.94
N GLU A 49 -10.45 2.05 13.56
CA GLU A 49 -11.65 2.51 12.86
C GLU A 49 -11.32 3.57 11.81
N GLN A 50 -10.39 4.47 12.11
CA GLN A 50 -9.92 5.46 11.14
C GLN A 50 -9.25 4.77 9.95
N VAL A 51 -8.26 3.89 10.18
CA VAL A 51 -7.59 3.18 9.08
C VAL A 51 -8.59 2.34 8.28
N ALA A 52 -9.52 1.66 8.92
CA ALA A 52 -10.57 0.90 8.24
C ALA A 52 -11.46 1.79 7.37
N LEU A 53 -11.90 2.95 7.89
CA LEU A 53 -12.68 3.93 7.12
C LEU A 53 -11.91 4.40 5.89
N PHE A 54 -10.63 4.74 6.04
CA PHE A 54 -9.77 5.12 4.91
C PHE A 54 -9.58 3.99 3.91
N SER A 55 -9.50 2.75 4.38
CA SER A 55 -9.44 1.57 3.52
C SER A 55 -10.71 1.42 2.67
N CYS A 56 -11.88 1.60 3.29
CA CYS A 56 -13.16 1.56 2.60
C CYS A 56 -13.30 2.72 1.58
N LEU A 57 -12.93 3.95 1.97
CA LEU A 57 -12.93 5.10 1.07
C LEU A 57 -11.97 4.93 -0.10
N SER A 58 -10.77 4.41 0.16
CA SER A 58 -9.78 4.06 -0.85
C SER A 58 -10.34 3.02 -1.83
N THR A 59 -10.98 1.96 -1.32
CA THR A 59 -11.60 0.93 -2.15
C THR A 59 -12.72 1.52 -3.01
N ALA A 60 -13.59 2.35 -2.43
CA ALA A 60 -14.64 3.03 -3.17
C ALA A 60 -14.06 3.94 -4.27
N ALA A 61 -13.02 4.72 -3.97
CA ALA A 61 -12.35 5.57 -4.94
C ALA A 61 -11.72 4.76 -6.09
N ILE A 62 -11.09 3.63 -5.78
CA ILE A 62 -10.54 2.72 -6.81
C ILE A 62 -11.67 2.17 -7.69
N THR A 63 -12.75 1.67 -7.09
CA THR A 63 -13.89 1.10 -7.82
C THR A 63 -14.55 2.15 -8.71
N VAL A 64 -14.77 3.37 -8.20
CA VAL A 64 -15.34 4.49 -8.97
C VAL A 64 -14.41 4.91 -10.11
N ALA A 65 -13.09 5.05 -9.86
CA ALA A 65 -12.14 5.43 -10.91
C ALA A 65 -12.12 4.41 -12.05
N ASN A 66 -12.12 3.12 -11.72
CA ASN A 66 -12.20 2.06 -12.70
C ASN A 66 -13.53 2.08 -13.47
N PHE A 67 -14.66 2.27 -12.78
CA PHE A 67 -15.97 2.40 -13.42
C PHE A 67 -16.05 3.59 -14.39
N MET A 68 -15.49 4.74 -13.99
CA MET A 68 -15.40 5.89 -14.89
C MET A 68 -14.49 5.60 -16.09
N GLY A 69 -13.40 4.86 -15.87
CA GLY A 69 -12.46 4.45 -16.90
C GLY A 69 -13.02 3.47 -17.93
N THR A 70 -14.01 2.65 -17.55
CA THR A 70 -14.74 1.77 -18.48
C THR A 70 -15.86 2.51 -19.22
N SER A 71 -16.44 3.54 -18.61
CA SER A 71 -17.56 4.30 -19.18
C SER A 71 -17.13 5.34 -20.23
N HIS A 72 -15.91 5.90 -20.09
CA HIS A 72 -15.36 6.87 -21.04
C HIS A 72 -14.34 6.18 -21.93
N SER A 73 -14.35 6.50 -23.24
CA SER A 73 -13.66 5.78 -24.32
C SER A 73 -12.31 5.14 -23.94
N SER A 74 -12.11 3.91 -24.42
CA SER A 74 -10.96 3.01 -24.26
C SER A 74 -9.64 3.58 -24.80
N GLY A 75 -9.08 4.55 -24.09
CA GLY A 75 -7.77 5.14 -24.36
C GLY A 75 -6.73 4.80 -23.30
N ALA A 76 -5.45 4.79 -23.69
CA ALA A 76 -4.33 4.63 -22.75
C ALA A 76 -4.40 5.63 -21.57
N ILE A 77 -4.99 6.82 -21.77
CA ILE A 77 -5.14 7.86 -20.75
C ILE A 77 -6.01 7.37 -19.58
N THR A 78 -7.11 6.64 -19.83
CA THR A 78 -7.99 6.16 -18.75
C THR A 78 -7.26 5.12 -17.89
N THR A 79 -6.47 4.23 -18.52
CA THR A 79 -5.66 3.23 -17.80
C THR A 79 -4.58 3.86 -16.93
N VAL A 80 -3.92 4.92 -17.42
CA VAL A 80 -2.92 5.67 -16.64
C VAL A 80 -3.58 6.37 -15.46
N TRP A 81 -4.71 7.05 -15.69
CA TRP A 81 -5.47 7.73 -14.64
C TRP A 81 -5.90 6.76 -13.53
N VAL A 82 -6.52 5.64 -13.90
CA VAL A 82 -6.95 4.60 -12.97
C VAL A 82 -5.77 4.06 -12.15
N THR A 83 -4.65 3.76 -12.82
CA THR A 83 -3.44 3.30 -12.15
C THR A 83 -2.92 4.33 -11.15
N MET A 84 -2.94 5.63 -11.50
CA MET A 84 -2.55 6.69 -10.58
C MET A 84 -3.46 6.78 -9.35
N VAL A 85 -4.78 6.61 -9.52
CA VAL A 85 -5.71 6.56 -8.38
C VAL A 85 -5.42 5.36 -7.49
N ILE A 86 -5.21 4.17 -8.06
CA ILE A 86 -4.86 2.96 -7.30
C ILE A 86 -3.58 3.17 -6.48
N ILE A 87 -2.55 3.72 -7.11
CA ILE A 87 -1.26 3.99 -6.44
C ILE A 87 -1.45 5.02 -5.34
N ALA A 88 -2.13 6.15 -5.61
CA ALA A 88 -2.36 7.19 -4.62
C ALA A 88 -3.13 6.66 -3.41
N SER A 89 -4.20 5.89 -3.66
CA SER A 89 -5.00 5.20 -2.63
C SER A 89 -4.15 4.28 -1.76
N ASN A 90 -3.28 3.46 -2.35
CA ASN A 90 -2.38 2.60 -1.60
C ASN A 90 -1.38 3.43 -0.79
N VAL A 91 -0.77 4.47 -1.38
CA VAL A 91 0.20 5.36 -0.72
C VAL A 91 -0.39 6.03 0.52
N VAL A 92 -1.66 6.42 0.49
CA VAL A 92 -2.34 6.97 1.67
C VAL A 92 -2.32 5.97 2.84
N ILE A 93 -2.68 4.71 2.59
CA ILE A 93 -2.68 3.66 3.62
C ILE A 93 -1.26 3.37 4.11
N PHE A 94 -0.29 3.32 3.18
CA PHE A 94 1.12 3.17 3.52
C PHE A 94 1.64 4.24 4.47
N ASN A 95 1.14 5.48 4.37
CA ASN A 95 1.56 6.57 5.25
C ASN A 95 0.77 6.61 6.56
N LEU A 96 -0.53 6.29 6.52
CA LEU A 96 -1.41 6.39 7.69
C LEU A 96 -1.16 5.29 8.73
N VAL A 97 -1.01 4.04 8.31
CA VAL A 97 -0.80 2.92 9.24
C VAL A 97 0.43 3.11 10.15
N PRO A 98 1.64 3.38 9.63
CA PRO A 98 2.82 3.59 10.48
C PRO A 98 2.66 4.86 11.34
N TYR A 99 2.05 5.91 10.78
CA TYR A 99 1.81 7.14 11.53
C TYR A 99 0.94 6.89 12.76
N PHE A 100 -0.14 6.11 12.63
CA PHE A 100 -1.01 5.76 13.75
C PHE A 100 -0.34 4.79 14.73
N ALA A 101 0.36 3.78 14.21
CA ALA A 101 1.09 2.81 15.04
C ALA A 101 2.17 3.47 15.90
N VAL A 102 2.81 4.55 15.43
CA VAL A 102 3.83 5.27 16.20
C VAL A 102 3.22 6.25 17.20
N ARG A 103 2.10 6.89 16.88
CA ARG A 103 1.54 7.97 17.72
C ARG A 103 0.51 7.52 18.74
N ARG A 104 -0.34 6.57 18.37
CA ARG A 104 -1.52 6.19 19.18
C ARG A 104 -1.30 4.89 19.92
N GLU A 105 -0.54 3.96 19.34
CA GLU A 105 -0.31 2.65 19.96
C GLU A 105 0.93 2.68 20.85
N ARG A 106 0.76 2.32 22.12
CA ARG A 106 1.88 2.13 23.04
C ARG A 106 2.22 0.65 23.07
N HIS A 107 3.35 0.29 22.48
CA HIS A 107 3.89 -1.07 22.52
C HIS A 107 5.09 -1.11 23.48
N HIS A 108 5.15 -2.15 24.32
CA HIS A 108 6.30 -2.36 25.21
C HIS A 108 7.56 -2.76 24.44
N TYR A 109 7.41 -3.47 23.32
CA TYR A 109 8.51 -3.98 22.51
C TYR A 109 8.42 -3.46 21.08
N ARG A 110 9.57 -3.04 20.55
CA ARG A 110 9.70 -2.52 19.19
C ARG A 110 9.42 -3.57 18.12
N SER A 111 9.83 -4.82 18.34
CA SER A 111 9.55 -5.95 17.45
C SER A 111 8.04 -6.17 17.30
N TYR A 112 7.29 -6.09 18.40
CA TYR A 112 5.84 -6.24 18.38
C TYR A 112 5.16 -5.09 17.63
N GLN A 113 5.62 -3.86 17.82
CA GLN A 113 5.15 -2.71 17.06
C GLN A 113 5.36 -2.90 15.55
N HIS A 114 6.53 -3.38 15.13
CA HIS A 114 6.83 -3.62 13.72
C HIS A 114 5.97 -4.75 13.13
N MET A 115 5.74 -5.83 13.88
CA MET A 115 4.87 -6.93 13.45
C MET A 115 3.41 -6.48 13.32
N HIS A 116 2.92 -5.70 14.28
CA HIS A 116 1.57 -5.17 14.26
C HIS A 116 1.34 -4.22 13.08
N MET A 117 2.32 -3.34 12.84
CA MET A 117 2.34 -2.44 11.69
C MET A 117 2.33 -3.22 10.37
N LEU A 118 3.20 -4.24 10.23
CA LEU A 118 3.24 -5.15 9.08
C LEU A 118 1.90 -5.82 8.83
N LEU A 119 1.28 -6.38 9.87
CA LEU A 119 0.02 -7.13 9.77
C LEU A 119 -1.12 -6.22 9.30
N LYS A 120 -1.26 -5.03 9.91
CA LYS A 120 -2.29 -4.04 9.51
C LYS A 120 -2.13 -3.59 8.08
N MET A 121 -0.91 -3.18 7.73
CA MET A 121 -0.51 -2.80 6.38
C MET A 121 -0.89 -3.84 5.33
N THR A 122 -0.47 -5.09 5.57
CA THR A 122 -0.72 -6.23 4.68
C THR A 122 -2.21 -6.50 4.55
N PHE A 123 -2.93 -6.53 5.68
CA PHE A 123 -4.37 -6.77 5.72
C PHE A 123 -5.13 -5.74 4.89
N PHE A 124 -4.92 -4.44 5.11
CA PHE A 124 -5.67 -3.39 4.41
C PHE A 124 -5.36 -3.35 2.91
N GLN A 125 -4.13 -3.65 2.49
CA GLN A 125 -3.78 -3.70 1.08
C GLN A 125 -4.38 -4.89 0.36
N ILE A 126 -4.30 -6.08 0.97
CA ILE A 126 -4.94 -7.28 0.41
C ILE A 126 -6.45 -7.05 0.36
N PHE A 127 -7.05 -6.59 1.45
CA PHE A 127 -8.49 -6.30 1.53
C PHE A 127 -8.93 -5.34 0.43
N ASN A 128 -8.28 -4.18 0.28
CA ASN A 128 -8.67 -3.20 -0.73
C ASN A 128 -8.51 -3.70 -2.15
N THR A 129 -7.40 -4.39 -2.43
CA THR A 129 -7.14 -4.90 -3.78
C THR A 129 -8.13 -6.02 -4.11
N SER A 130 -8.31 -6.98 -3.21
CA SER A 130 -9.23 -8.10 -3.40
C SER A 130 -10.68 -7.63 -3.49
N VAL A 131 -11.15 -6.77 -2.59
CA VAL A 131 -12.53 -6.25 -2.62
C VAL A 131 -12.76 -5.40 -3.87
N SER A 132 -11.79 -4.58 -4.28
CA SER A 132 -11.93 -3.81 -5.52
C SER A 132 -12.04 -4.72 -6.75
N VAL A 133 -11.20 -5.76 -6.86
CA VAL A 133 -11.25 -6.73 -7.97
C VAL A 133 -12.54 -7.55 -7.94
N LEU A 134 -13.00 -7.98 -6.76
CA LEU A 134 -14.25 -8.71 -6.60
C LEU A 134 -15.47 -7.81 -6.86
N ALA A 135 -15.40 -6.50 -6.57
CA ALA A 135 -16.49 -5.58 -6.86
C ALA A 135 -16.83 -5.56 -8.36
N PHE A 136 -15.85 -5.77 -9.25
CA PHE A 136 -16.10 -5.89 -10.69
C PHE A 136 -16.89 -7.15 -11.07
N LEU A 137 -16.80 -8.24 -10.30
CA LEU A 137 -17.68 -9.40 -10.49
C LEU A 137 -19.15 -9.05 -10.20
N PHE A 138 -19.40 -8.19 -9.21
CA PHE A 138 -20.75 -7.97 -8.69
C PHE A 138 -21.43 -6.68 -9.19
N LEU A 139 -20.67 -5.66 -9.57
CA LEU A 139 -21.20 -4.32 -9.85
C LEU A 139 -21.28 -3.95 -11.34
N THR A 140 -20.76 -4.76 -12.26
CA THR A 140 -20.57 -4.33 -13.67
C THR A 140 -21.30 -5.13 -14.73
N TRP A 141 -22.38 -5.82 -14.40
CA TRP A 141 -23.25 -6.40 -15.41
C TRP A 141 -24.44 -5.51 -15.73
N ASP A 142 -24.20 -4.35 -16.34
CA ASP A 142 -25.24 -3.65 -17.08
C ASP A 142 -24.79 -3.59 -18.54
N VAL A 143 -24.68 -4.76 -19.16
CA VAL A 143 -24.51 -4.85 -20.61
C VAL A 143 -25.80 -4.29 -21.18
N ASP A 144 -25.68 -3.19 -21.93
CA ASP A 144 -26.75 -2.58 -22.70
C ASP A 144 -27.66 -3.67 -23.26
N SER A 145 -28.92 -3.65 -22.81
CA SER A 145 -30.00 -4.58 -23.09
C SER A 145 -30.29 -4.87 -24.58
N ASN A 146 -29.49 -4.33 -25.50
CA ASN A 146 -29.61 -4.50 -26.95
C ASN A 146 -28.73 -5.62 -27.53
N THR A 147 -27.68 -6.08 -26.85
CA THR A 147 -27.01 -7.34 -27.18
C THR A 147 -27.62 -8.46 -26.37
N ALA A 148 -28.88 -8.79 -26.70
CA ALA A 148 -29.55 -9.95 -26.17
C ALA A 148 -28.67 -11.20 -26.37
N CYS A 149 -28.36 -11.91 -25.29
CA CYS A 149 -27.92 -13.29 -25.40
C CYS A 149 -28.89 -14.03 -26.32
N PRO A 150 -28.44 -14.64 -27.44
CA PRO A 150 -29.31 -15.28 -28.42
C PRO A 150 -30.04 -16.54 -27.90
N LEU A 151 -30.06 -16.78 -26.59
CA LEU A 151 -30.70 -17.91 -25.93
C LEU A 151 -31.95 -17.55 -25.12
N SER A 152 -32.26 -16.26 -24.91
CA SER A 152 -33.55 -15.89 -24.32
C SER A 152 -34.61 -15.82 -25.42
N SER A 153 -35.29 -16.95 -25.63
CA SER A 153 -36.56 -16.97 -26.37
C SER A 153 -37.51 -15.90 -25.79
N PRO A 154 -38.15 -15.04 -26.58
CA PRO A 154 -38.77 -13.78 -26.11
C PRO A 154 -40.04 -13.92 -25.25
N SER A 155 -40.35 -15.10 -24.70
CA SER A 155 -41.73 -15.41 -24.30
C SER A 155 -42.13 -15.07 -22.85
N SER A 156 -41.36 -14.28 -22.09
CA SER A 156 -41.86 -13.84 -20.77
C SER A 156 -41.26 -12.51 -20.32
N GLY A 157 -42.04 -11.44 -20.50
CA GLY A 157 -41.70 -10.05 -20.17
C GLY A 157 -41.60 -9.75 -18.67
N ARG A 158 -40.67 -10.41 -17.97
CA ARG A 158 -40.33 -10.08 -16.59
C ARG A 158 -38.90 -9.58 -16.53
N ALA A 159 -38.73 -8.28 -16.37
CA ALA A 159 -37.44 -7.64 -16.09
C ALA A 159 -36.80 -8.35 -14.90
N ARG A 160 -35.78 -9.18 -15.16
CA ARG A 160 -35.00 -9.82 -14.11
C ARG A 160 -33.91 -8.83 -13.67
N PRO A 161 -33.70 -8.65 -12.36
CA PRO A 161 -32.62 -7.79 -11.89
C PRO A 161 -31.27 -8.34 -12.35
N ALA A 162 -30.38 -7.43 -12.74
CA ALA A 162 -29.08 -7.64 -13.39
C ALA A 162 -28.01 -8.38 -12.55
N PHE A 163 -28.40 -9.09 -11.48
CA PHE A 163 -27.49 -9.67 -10.50
C PHE A 163 -27.15 -11.15 -10.70
N ALA A 164 -27.61 -11.80 -11.78
CA ALA A 164 -27.53 -13.26 -11.91
C ALA A 164 -26.64 -13.71 -13.07
N CYS A 165 -25.32 -13.46 -12.99
CA CYS A 165 -24.35 -14.19 -13.81
C CYS A 165 -24.05 -15.61 -13.27
N THR A 166 -24.54 -15.90 -12.08
CA THR A 166 -24.43 -17.22 -11.45
C THR A 166 -25.81 -17.84 -11.40
N HIS A 167 -26.09 -18.76 -12.31
CA HIS A 167 -27.27 -19.60 -12.20
C HIS A 167 -26.94 -20.76 -11.26
N MET A 168 -27.21 -20.58 -9.96
CA MET A 168 -27.24 -21.73 -9.04
C MET A 168 -28.45 -22.58 -9.40
N ARG A 169 -28.22 -23.68 -10.12
CA ARG A 169 -29.24 -24.68 -10.37
C ARG A 169 -29.02 -25.79 -9.35
N LEU A 170 -30.04 -26.12 -8.55
CA LEU A 170 -30.02 -27.40 -7.86
C LEU A 170 -30.12 -28.48 -8.94
N GLY A 171 -28.95 -29.01 -9.33
CA GLY A 171 -28.85 -30.26 -10.06
C GLY A 171 -29.40 -31.39 -9.18
N GLY A 172 -29.68 -32.55 -9.78
CA GLY A 172 -30.16 -33.74 -9.08
C GLY A 172 -29.33 -34.14 -7.84
N PRO A 173 -29.77 -35.18 -7.13
CA PRO A 173 -29.74 -35.28 -5.67
C PRO A 173 -28.37 -34.93 -5.05
N GLY A 174 -28.20 -33.67 -4.67
CA GLY A 174 -27.16 -33.19 -3.75
C GLY A 174 -25.96 -32.45 -4.34
N LEU A 175 -25.83 -32.28 -5.66
CA LEU A 175 -24.73 -31.51 -6.25
C LEU A 175 -25.18 -30.11 -6.66
N LEU A 176 -24.59 -29.11 -6.02
CA LEU A 176 -24.74 -27.70 -6.37
C LEU A 176 -23.94 -27.44 -7.66
N GLU A 177 -24.62 -27.46 -8.80
CA GLU A 177 -24.00 -27.12 -10.09
C GLU A 177 -24.01 -25.59 -10.24
N ILE A 178 -22.82 -25.01 -10.19
CA ILE A 178 -22.61 -23.57 -10.42
C ILE A 178 -22.34 -23.41 -11.91
N ASP A 179 -23.38 -23.11 -12.68
CA ASP A 179 -23.24 -22.77 -14.10
C ASP A 179 -22.86 -21.27 -14.20
N VAL A 180 -21.63 -21.00 -14.65
CA VAL A 180 -21.10 -19.66 -14.81
C VAL A 180 -21.13 -19.31 -16.30
N ASP A 181 -21.89 -18.28 -16.66
CA ASP A 181 -22.00 -17.85 -18.06
C ASP A 181 -20.62 -17.46 -18.62
N ALA A 182 -20.26 -18.00 -19.79
CA ALA A 182 -19.01 -17.70 -20.48
C ALA A 182 -18.83 -16.20 -20.74
N LEU A 183 -19.91 -15.45 -20.95
CA LEU A 183 -19.86 -14.01 -21.14
C LEU A 183 -19.48 -13.27 -19.83
N CYS A 184 -19.97 -13.74 -18.68
CA CYS A 184 -19.57 -13.22 -17.37
C CYS A 184 -18.08 -13.43 -17.14
N VAL A 185 -17.59 -14.63 -17.44
CA VAL A 185 -16.17 -14.98 -17.30
C VAL A 185 -15.31 -14.07 -18.18
N SER A 186 -15.69 -13.91 -19.45
CA SER A 186 -14.99 -13.02 -20.39
C SER A 186 -14.96 -11.57 -19.91
N HIS A 187 -16.09 -11.06 -19.40
CA HIS A 187 -16.18 -9.70 -18.87
C HIS A 187 -15.27 -9.48 -17.66
N TRP A 188 -15.26 -10.43 -16.73
CA TRP A 188 -14.37 -10.36 -15.56
C TRP A 188 -12.89 -10.34 -15.95
N TYR A 189 -12.49 -11.14 -16.94
CA TYR A 189 -11.12 -11.10 -17.46
C TYR A 189 -10.78 -9.74 -18.10
N SER A 190 -11.72 -9.11 -18.80
CA SER A 190 -11.48 -7.81 -19.42
C SER A 190 -11.41 -6.66 -18.42
N THR A 191 -12.13 -6.76 -17.29
CA THR A 191 -12.25 -5.71 -16.28
C THR A 191 -11.49 -6.04 -15.00
N GLY A 192 -11.99 -6.97 -14.19
CA GLY A 192 -11.42 -7.33 -12.88
C GLY A 192 -9.97 -7.78 -12.95
N ALA A 193 -9.62 -8.66 -13.90
CA ALA A 193 -8.23 -9.10 -14.07
C ALA A 193 -7.31 -7.94 -14.49
N LEU A 194 -7.79 -7.01 -15.32
CA LEU A 194 -7.05 -5.82 -15.72
C LEU A 194 -6.81 -4.87 -14.54
N VAL A 195 -7.81 -4.67 -13.66
CA VAL A 195 -7.64 -3.88 -12.42
C VAL A 195 -6.57 -4.50 -11.53
N LEU A 196 -6.62 -5.82 -11.34
CA LEU A 196 -5.63 -6.55 -10.54
C LEU A 196 -4.23 -6.38 -11.13
N MET A 197 -4.07 -6.63 -12.44
CA MET A 197 -2.77 -6.52 -13.11
C MET A 197 -2.24 -5.08 -13.07
N ASN A 198 -3.06 -4.06 -13.34
CA ASN A 198 -2.64 -2.66 -13.25
C ASN A 198 -2.19 -2.28 -11.84
N GLY A 199 -2.90 -2.73 -10.80
CA GLY A 199 -2.49 -2.51 -9.42
C GLY A 199 -1.14 -3.16 -9.11
N LEU A 200 -0.94 -4.42 -9.52
CA LEU A 200 0.32 -5.13 -9.32
C LEU A 200 1.47 -4.54 -10.13
N PHE A 201 1.24 -4.12 -11.37
CA PHE A 201 2.24 -3.41 -12.18
C PHE A 201 2.58 -2.06 -11.59
N GLY A 202 1.61 -1.32 -11.05
CA GLY A 202 1.82 -0.08 -10.32
C GLY A 202 2.73 -0.29 -9.10
N ASP A 203 2.49 -1.34 -8.32
CA ASP A 203 3.33 -1.72 -7.20
C ASP A 203 4.76 -2.07 -7.65
N LEU A 204 4.92 -2.83 -8.73
CA LEU A 204 6.23 -3.17 -9.29
C LEU A 204 6.99 -1.93 -9.82
N ALA A 205 6.34 -1.12 -10.65
CA ALA A 205 6.99 -0.02 -11.34
C ALA A 205 7.22 1.19 -10.41
N VAL A 206 6.17 1.61 -9.70
CA VAL A 206 6.22 2.84 -8.90
C VAL A 206 6.74 2.55 -7.50
N ILE A 207 6.18 1.57 -6.80
CA ILE A 207 6.62 1.31 -5.41
C ILE A 207 8.01 0.68 -5.43
N LEU A 208 8.18 -0.48 -6.06
CA LEU A 208 9.47 -1.16 -6.07
C LEU A 208 10.53 -0.43 -6.92
N GLY A 209 10.14 0.11 -8.07
CA GLY A 209 11.08 0.78 -8.99
C GLY A 209 11.41 2.24 -8.62
N ILE A 210 10.44 3.06 -8.25
CA ILE A 210 10.69 4.49 -7.96
C ILE A 210 10.91 4.70 -6.47
N ILE A 211 9.95 4.32 -5.63
CA ILE A 211 10.00 4.63 -4.20
C ILE A 211 11.15 3.87 -3.53
N GLU A 212 11.27 2.57 -3.78
CA GLU A 212 12.18 1.69 -3.06
C GLU A 212 13.60 1.65 -3.61
N PHE A 213 13.74 1.69 -4.94
CA PHE A 213 15.04 1.66 -5.60
C PHE A 213 15.66 3.06 -5.72
N VAL A 214 14.90 4.08 -6.15
CA VAL A 214 15.43 5.45 -6.26
C VAL A 214 15.49 6.12 -4.88
N ARG A 215 14.53 5.85 -3.98
CA ARG A 215 14.40 6.50 -2.67
C ARG A 215 14.52 8.02 -2.79
N PRO A 216 13.52 8.69 -3.39
CA PRO A 216 13.59 10.14 -3.63
C PRO A 216 13.83 10.94 -2.34
N GLU A 217 13.31 10.46 -1.21
CA GLU A 217 13.58 11.03 0.13
C GLU A 217 15.08 11.12 0.46
N LYS A 218 15.86 10.11 0.08
CA LYS A 218 17.30 10.02 0.32
C LYS A 218 18.04 10.95 -0.61
N LEU A 219 17.66 10.98 -1.89
CA LEU A 219 18.23 11.91 -2.86
C LEU A 219 17.97 13.36 -2.45
N PHE A 220 16.75 13.66 -1.98
CA PHE A 220 16.39 14.98 -1.49
C PHE A 220 17.13 15.34 -0.21
N ALA A 221 17.19 14.45 0.78
CA ALA A 221 17.94 14.68 2.02
C ALA A 221 19.42 14.96 1.73
N ARG A 222 20.04 14.21 0.82
CA ARG A 222 21.45 14.38 0.44
C ARG A 222 21.70 15.64 -0.38
N ARG A 223 20.82 15.97 -1.32
CA ARG A 223 21.01 17.16 -2.17
C ARG A 223 20.66 18.46 -1.46
N VAL A 224 19.68 18.44 -0.56
CA VAL A 224 19.16 19.68 0.04
C VAL A 224 19.61 19.81 1.49
N ARG A 225 19.37 18.80 2.35
CA ARG A 225 19.64 18.94 3.79
C ARG A 225 21.12 18.83 4.12
N ALA A 226 21.83 17.89 3.50
CA ALA A 226 23.26 17.69 3.80
C ALA A 226 24.12 18.92 3.46
N LEU A 227 23.73 19.71 2.44
CA LEU A 227 24.43 20.95 2.10
C LEU A 227 24.27 22.05 3.16
N HIS A 228 23.24 21.97 4.01
CA HIS A 228 22.94 22.97 5.03
C HIS A 228 23.33 22.51 6.45
N ALA A 229 23.92 21.31 6.60
CA ALA A 229 24.33 20.82 7.90
C ALA A 229 25.54 21.62 8.42
N ALA A 230 25.44 22.14 9.64
CA ALA A 230 26.50 22.97 10.23
C ALA A 230 27.69 22.12 10.72
N THR A 231 27.44 20.84 11.00
CA THR A 231 28.44 19.92 11.56
C THR A 231 28.51 18.61 10.79
N GLN A 232 29.67 17.95 10.84
CA GLN A 232 29.86 16.63 10.24
C GLN A 232 28.91 15.59 10.86
N THR A 233 28.61 15.70 12.16
CA THR A 233 27.68 14.80 12.85
C THR A 233 26.27 14.92 12.29
N GLU A 234 25.75 16.14 12.15
CA GLU A 234 24.43 16.39 11.57
C GLU A 234 24.38 15.94 10.10
N MET A 235 25.48 16.14 9.34
CA MET A 235 25.57 15.60 8.00
C MET A 235 25.50 14.07 8.01
N ASN A 236 26.31 13.40 8.84
CA ASN A 236 26.31 11.93 8.97
C ASN A 236 24.91 11.40 9.34
N GLU A 237 24.23 12.02 10.31
CA GLU A 237 22.86 11.68 10.69
C GLU A 237 21.89 11.80 9.50
N GLY A 238 22.05 12.81 8.65
CA GLY A 238 21.26 12.95 7.42
C GLY A 238 21.53 11.89 6.35
N TYR A 239 22.69 11.24 6.41
CA TYR A 239 23.06 10.12 5.52
C TYR A 239 22.67 8.75 6.08
N GLU A 240 22.51 8.63 7.41
CA GLU A 240 22.06 7.42 8.08
C GLU A 240 20.55 7.19 7.86
N LEU A 241 20.19 6.01 7.36
CA LEU A 241 18.80 5.56 7.28
C LEU A 241 18.58 4.38 8.23
N ASP A 242 17.59 4.54 9.10
CA ASP A 242 17.11 3.46 9.96
C ASP A 242 16.43 2.35 9.14
N ALA A 243 16.81 1.11 9.43
CA ALA A 243 16.21 -0.08 8.83
C ALA A 243 14.84 -0.45 9.45
N ASP A 244 14.42 0.25 10.50
CA ASP A 244 13.32 -0.15 11.36
C ASP A 244 11.96 -0.20 10.66
N LEU A 245 11.65 0.83 9.86
CA LEU A 245 10.42 0.87 9.07
C LEU A 245 10.55 0.16 7.72
N TYR A 246 11.79 -0.12 7.29
CA TYR A 246 12.05 -0.73 6.00
C TYR A 246 11.54 -2.16 5.95
N LEU A 247 11.84 -2.98 6.96
CA LEU A 247 11.46 -4.39 6.98
C LEU A 247 9.94 -4.60 6.83
N PRO A 248 9.09 -3.99 7.70
CA PRO A 248 7.64 -4.13 7.59
C PRO A 248 7.13 -3.67 6.22
N PHE A 249 7.76 -2.63 5.65
CA PHE A 249 7.37 -2.12 4.35
C PHE A 249 7.63 -3.10 3.20
N ARG A 250 8.74 -3.82 3.26
CA ARG A 250 9.10 -4.85 2.26
C ARG A 250 8.24 -6.09 2.39
N TYR A 251 8.02 -6.55 3.61
CA TYR A 251 7.25 -7.75 3.86
C TYR A 251 5.78 -7.59 3.48
N GLN A 252 5.16 -6.43 3.72
CA GLN A 252 3.75 -6.22 3.31
C GLN A 252 3.58 -6.35 1.79
N LEU A 253 4.49 -5.78 1.00
CA LEU A 253 4.37 -5.75 -0.45
C LEU A 253 4.59 -7.16 -1.03
N THR A 254 5.57 -7.88 -0.47
CA THR A 254 5.86 -9.28 -0.78
C THR A 254 4.67 -10.16 -0.45
N LEU A 255 4.11 -10.04 0.76
CA LEU A 255 2.95 -10.82 1.21
C LEU A 255 1.70 -10.51 0.37
N LYS A 256 1.47 -9.25 0.00
CA LYS A 256 0.39 -8.85 -0.92
C LYS A 256 0.50 -9.61 -2.24
N VAL A 257 1.67 -9.60 -2.88
CA VAL A 257 1.87 -10.28 -4.16
C VAL A 257 1.70 -11.80 -4.03
N VAL A 258 2.25 -12.42 -2.99
CA VAL A 258 2.08 -13.86 -2.73
C VAL A 258 0.60 -14.21 -2.54
N PHE A 259 -0.10 -13.45 -1.71
CA PHE A 259 -1.49 -13.73 -1.38
C PHE A 259 -2.41 -13.53 -2.58
N LEU A 260 -2.28 -12.41 -3.30
CA LEU A 260 -3.07 -12.16 -4.50
C LEU A 260 -2.78 -13.17 -5.60
N THR A 261 -1.52 -13.59 -5.76
CA THR A 261 -1.17 -14.66 -6.69
C THR A 261 -1.82 -15.97 -6.26
N ALA A 262 -1.69 -16.39 -5.00
CA ALA A 262 -2.32 -17.61 -4.52
C ALA A 262 -3.84 -17.61 -4.66
N MET A 263 -4.48 -16.46 -4.40
CA MET A 263 -5.94 -16.30 -4.48
C MET A 263 -6.45 -16.32 -5.93
N PHE A 264 -5.77 -15.63 -6.85
CA PHE A 264 -6.28 -15.39 -8.21
C PHE A 264 -5.57 -16.21 -9.31
N CYS A 265 -4.49 -16.94 -8.99
CA CYS A 265 -3.77 -17.78 -9.97
C CYS A 265 -4.66 -18.82 -10.69
N PRO A 266 -5.64 -19.49 -10.05
CA PRO A 266 -6.50 -20.43 -10.76
C PRO A 266 -7.26 -19.78 -11.93
N ALA A 267 -7.59 -18.48 -11.82
CA ALA A 267 -8.23 -17.72 -12.88
C ALA A 267 -7.20 -17.04 -13.80
N ILE A 268 -6.10 -16.50 -13.26
CA ILE A 268 -5.10 -15.75 -14.02
C ILE A 268 -3.72 -16.41 -13.84
N PRO A 269 -3.38 -17.44 -14.63
CA PRO A 269 -2.09 -18.14 -14.52
C PRO A 269 -0.87 -17.24 -14.74
N LEU A 270 -1.03 -16.13 -15.48
CA LEU A 270 0.01 -15.12 -15.72
C LEU A 270 0.51 -14.45 -14.42
N LEU A 271 -0.22 -14.56 -13.31
CA LEU A 271 0.23 -14.06 -12.01
C LEU A 271 1.47 -14.80 -11.50
N LEU A 272 1.67 -16.08 -11.86
CA LEU A 272 2.85 -16.84 -11.43
C LEU A 272 4.17 -16.29 -11.98
N PRO A 273 4.36 -16.13 -13.31
CA PRO A 273 5.58 -15.54 -13.84
C PRO A 273 5.75 -14.08 -13.40
N PHE A 274 4.64 -13.34 -13.25
CA PHE A 274 4.68 -11.99 -12.69
C PHE A 274 5.22 -11.97 -11.26
N ALA A 275 4.69 -12.83 -10.38
CA ALA A 275 5.13 -12.94 -8.99
C ALA A 275 6.60 -13.37 -8.91
N SER A 276 7.03 -14.29 -9.77
CA SER A 276 8.44 -14.68 -9.87
C SER A 276 9.35 -13.50 -10.23
N ALA A 277 8.97 -12.72 -11.26
CA ALA A 277 9.72 -11.52 -11.66
C ALA A 277 9.74 -10.46 -10.56
N PHE A 278 8.60 -10.25 -9.89
CA PHE A 278 8.48 -9.34 -8.75
C PHE A 278 9.42 -9.76 -7.61
N MET A 279 9.43 -11.04 -7.23
CA MET A 279 10.31 -11.55 -6.17
C MET A 279 11.79 -11.43 -6.54
N PHE A 280 12.14 -11.68 -7.80
CA PHE A 280 13.51 -11.50 -8.28
C PHE A 280 13.95 -10.03 -8.20
N ALA A 281 13.13 -9.10 -8.70
CA ALA A 281 13.41 -7.67 -8.61
C ALA A 281 13.50 -7.21 -7.15
N SER A 282 12.57 -7.69 -6.31
CA SER A 282 12.51 -7.41 -4.88
C SER A 282 13.82 -7.83 -4.20
N HIS A 283 14.26 -9.07 -4.42
CA HIS A 283 15.51 -9.59 -3.88
C HIS A 283 16.74 -8.74 -4.27
N ARG A 284 16.80 -8.28 -5.53
CA ARG A 284 17.92 -7.43 -6.00
C ARG A 284 17.93 -6.07 -5.30
N VAL A 285 16.77 -5.44 -5.17
CA VAL A 285 16.60 -4.15 -4.47
C VAL A 285 16.95 -4.30 -2.99
N ASP A 286 16.45 -5.37 -2.35
CA ASP A 286 16.72 -5.65 -0.93
C ASP A 286 18.19 -5.88 -0.65
N ARG A 287 18.84 -6.72 -1.46
CA ARG A 287 20.27 -6.97 -1.33
C ARG A 287 21.08 -5.69 -1.48
N TYR A 288 20.72 -4.82 -2.43
CA TYR A 288 21.39 -3.54 -2.60
C TYR A 288 21.17 -2.61 -1.40
N ASN A 289 19.93 -2.49 -0.93
CA ASN A 289 19.59 -1.61 0.19
C ASN A 289 20.22 -2.06 1.50
N LEU A 290 20.18 -3.35 1.82
CA LEU A 290 20.75 -3.90 3.05
C LEU A 290 22.28 -3.81 3.07
N LEU A 291 22.96 -4.00 1.94
CA LEU A 291 24.43 -4.00 1.90
C LEU A 291 25.04 -2.61 1.77
N ARG A 292 24.33 -1.64 1.16
CA ARG A 292 24.92 -0.34 0.79
C ARG A 292 24.19 0.89 1.32
N VAL A 293 22.97 0.75 1.82
CA VAL A 293 22.12 1.90 2.14
C VAL A 293 21.75 1.96 3.62
N LEU A 294 21.36 0.83 4.20
CA LEU A 294 20.81 0.78 5.55
C LEU A 294 21.91 0.53 6.58
N LYS A 295 21.79 1.20 7.73
CA LYS A 295 22.61 0.90 8.90
C LYS A 295 22.17 -0.44 9.49
N PRO A 296 23.10 -1.31 9.94
CA PRO A 296 22.71 -2.51 10.67
C PRO A 296 21.90 -2.12 11.91
N PRO A 297 20.89 -2.92 12.30
CA PRO A 297 20.14 -2.66 13.51
C PRO A 297 21.07 -2.66 14.73
N PRO A 298 20.78 -1.86 15.77
CA PRO A 298 21.54 -1.90 17.01
C PRO A 298 21.51 -3.32 17.59
N ARG A 299 22.69 -3.80 18.01
CA ARG A 299 22.85 -5.12 18.66
C ARG A 299 22.32 -5.09 20.08
#